data_AF-A0A6P0RIP8-F1
#
_entry.id   AF-A0A6P0RIP8-F1
#
_cell.length_a   1.000
_cell.length_b   1.000
_cell.length_c   1.000
_cell.angle_alpha   90.00
_cell.angle_beta   90.00
_cell.angle_gamma   90.00
#
_symmetry.space_group_name_H-M   'P 1'
#
loop_
_entity.id
_entity.type
_entity.pdbx_description
1 polymer ?
#
loop_
_entity_poly.entity_id
_entity_poly.type
_entity_poly.pdbx_seq_one_letter_code
_entity_poly.pdbx_strand_id
1 'polypeptide(L)'
;MIRKKSNLPQLKIKFKPQIILAIISLILTVAIPINISYKIPALAQTEKTYEAKLFETALSFTLYFEGGFSNHPADKGGRTYKGILQTEYNSYRRRRGLPTLDVTQMSDAELMEIYQSYWDNSKSATMHPALAVVMFDTAVNFGINNSVTFLQQALGLPQTGIFDTKTKEALAEGNNRNTALQMINERIIYRYKRVQEDATQMAFFHGWLARDYSLWGYVEKLKDN
;
A
#
# COMPACT_ATOMS: atom_id res chain seq x y z
N MET A 1 -6.52 -60.19 14.07
CA MET A 1 -6.99 -59.36 12.93
C MET A 1 -5.76 -58.83 12.19
N ILE A 2 -5.50 -59.38 11.00
CA ILE A 2 -4.23 -59.27 10.25
C ILE A 2 -4.28 -58.03 9.33
N ARG A 3 -3.31 -57.11 9.42
CA ARG A 3 -3.16 -55.98 8.49
C ARG A 3 -2.14 -56.36 7.40
N LYS A 4 -2.63 -56.62 6.18
CA LYS A 4 -1.80 -56.83 4.97
C LYS A 4 -1.01 -55.55 4.66
N LYS A 5 0.32 -55.64 4.54
CA LYS A 5 1.16 -54.62 3.87
C LYS A 5 0.97 -54.76 2.35
N SER A 6 0.60 -53.67 1.68
CA SER A 6 0.55 -53.57 0.22
C SER A 6 1.95 -53.28 -0.33
N ASN A 7 2.53 -54.22 -1.07
CA ASN A 7 3.72 -53.97 -1.89
C ASN A 7 3.29 -53.36 -3.23
N LEU A 8 3.57 -52.07 -3.46
CA LEU A 8 3.58 -51.54 -4.82
C LEU A 8 4.92 -51.83 -5.50
N PRO A 9 4.93 -52.22 -6.79
CA PRO A 9 6.16 -52.45 -7.53
C PRO A 9 6.88 -51.12 -7.81
N GLN A 10 8.15 -51.02 -7.42
CA GLN A 10 9.01 -49.91 -7.85
C GLN A 10 9.40 -50.12 -9.32
N LEU A 11 8.82 -49.33 -10.21
CA LEU A 11 9.17 -49.32 -11.63
C LEU A 11 10.53 -48.62 -11.82
N LYS A 12 11.62 -49.38 -11.85
CA LYS A 12 12.95 -48.85 -12.20
C LYS A 12 13.07 -48.71 -13.71
N ILE A 13 12.73 -47.53 -14.23
CA ILE A 13 12.93 -47.22 -15.65
C ILE A 13 14.39 -46.80 -15.86
N LYS A 14 15.17 -47.63 -16.56
CA LYS A 14 16.51 -47.28 -17.04
C LYS A 14 16.40 -46.63 -18.41
N PHE A 15 16.52 -45.31 -18.48
CA PHE A 15 16.64 -44.61 -19.75
C PHE A 15 18.08 -44.71 -20.28
N LYS A 16 18.23 -45.13 -21.55
CA LYS A 16 19.53 -45.13 -22.23
C LYS A 16 19.97 -43.67 -22.45
N PRO A 17 21.25 -43.32 -22.24
CA PRO A 17 21.73 -41.93 -22.31
C PRO A 17 21.45 -41.22 -23.65
N GLN A 18 21.32 -42.01 -24.73
CA GLN A 18 20.97 -41.51 -26.07
C GLN A 18 19.53 -41.00 -26.18
N ILE A 19 18.60 -41.49 -25.34
CA ILE A 19 17.21 -41.02 -25.28
C ILE A 19 17.13 -39.68 -24.52
N ILE A 20 17.99 -39.48 -23.53
CA ILE A 20 18.05 -38.24 -22.73
C ILE A 20 18.55 -37.07 -23.60
N LEU A 21 19.57 -37.28 -24.43
CA LEU A 21 20.05 -36.25 -25.36
C LEU A 21 19.04 -35.91 -26.47
N ALA A 22 18.25 -36.89 -26.94
CA ALA A 22 17.22 -36.65 -27.94
C ALA A 22 16.05 -35.81 -27.40
N ILE A 23 15.66 -36.00 -26.13
CA ILE A 23 14.62 -35.19 -25.47
C ILE A 23 15.13 -33.76 -25.22
N ILE A 24 16.39 -33.59 -24.80
CA ILE A 24 16.98 -32.27 -24.60
C ILE A 24 17.12 -31.52 -25.96
N SER A 25 17.48 -32.21 -27.04
CA SER A 25 17.57 -31.61 -28.38
C SER A 25 16.20 -31.27 -28.99
N LEU A 26 15.16 -32.05 -28.70
CA LEU A 26 13.79 -31.76 -29.14
C LEU A 26 13.20 -30.54 -28.41
N ILE A 27 13.53 -30.36 -27.13
CA ILE A 27 13.14 -29.16 -26.35
C ILE A 27 13.90 -27.91 -26.83
N LEU A 28 15.14 -28.05 -27.34
CA LEU A 28 15.90 -26.91 -27.89
C LEU A 28 15.51 -26.50 -29.31
N THR A 29 14.87 -27.37 -30.10
CA THR A 29 14.54 -27.08 -31.53
C THR A 29 13.13 -26.56 -31.74
N VAL A 30 12.21 -26.80 -30.79
CA VAL A 30 10.87 -26.24 -30.83
C VAL A 30 10.84 -25.08 -29.83
N ALA A 31 11.16 -23.88 -30.32
CA ALA A 31 11.05 -22.61 -29.58
C ALA A 31 9.58 -22.27 -29.25
N ILE A 32 8.87 -23.17 -28.57
CA ILE A 32 7.63 -22.85 -27.88
C ILE A 32 8.07 -22.43 -26.48
N PRO A 33 7.99 -21.13 -26.14
CA PRO A 33 8.10 -20.73 -24.74
C PRO A 33 6.91 -21.38 -24.03
N ILE A 34 7.17 -22.45 -23.31
CA ILE A 34 6.22 -23.02 -22.38
C ILE A 34 6.10 -22.00 -21.24
N ASN A 35 5.24 -21.00 -21.42
CA ASN A 35 4.84 -20.05 -20.40
C ASN A 35 3.91 -20.77 -19.41
N ILE A 36 4.49 -21.68 -18.63
CA ILE A 36 3.83 -22.27 -17.48
C ILE A 36 3.87 -21.23 -16.36
N SER A 37 2.87 -20.37 -16.32
CA SER A 37 2.56 -19.53 -15.17
C SER A 37 1.75 -20.36 -14.17
N TYR A 38 2.39 -21.31 -13.47
CA TYR A 38 1.81 -21.81 -12.22
C TYR A 38 2.26 -20.85 -11.11
N LYS A 39 1.39 -19.92 -10.70
CA LYS A 39 1.55 -19.27 -9.40
C LYS A 39 1.54 -20.39 -8.36
N ILE A 40 2.71 -20.73 -7.81
CA ILE A 40 2.83 -21.72 -6.75
C ILE A 40 2.00 -21.21 -5.55
N PRO A 41 1.02 -21.96 -5.04
CA PRO A 41 0.11 -21.48 -3.98
C PRO A 41 0.83 -20.93 -2.74
N ALA A 42 2.00 -21.49 -2.40
CA ALA A 42 2.83 -21.02 -1.32
C ALA A 42 3.36 -19.59 -1.53
N LEU A 43 3.80 -19.23 -2.74
CA LEU A 43 4.30 -17.88 -3.05
C LEU A 43 3.18 -16.84 -2.98
N ALA A 44 1.99 -17.17 -3.49
CA ALA A 44 0.83 -16.30 -3.39
C ALA A 44 0.39 -16.09 -1.92
N GLN A 45 0.46 -17.13 -1.09
CA GLN A 45 0.17 -17.01 0.34
C GLN A 45 1.22 -16.15 1.06
N THR A 46 2.51 -16.25 0.70
CA THR A 46 3.56 -15.40 1.27
C THR A 46 3.42 -13.94 0.84
N GLU A 47 3.10 -13.67 -0.43
CA GLU A 47 2.81 -12.32 -0.94
C GLU A 47 1.65 -11.69 -0.16
N LYS A 48 0.54 -12.43 -0.03
CA LYS A 48 -0.63 -11.96 0.71
C LYS A 48 -0.34 -11.69 2.19
N THR A 49 0.46 -12.55 2.82
CA THR A 49 0.85 -12.38 4.23
C THR A 49 1.78 -11.17 4.40
N TYR A 50 2.67 -10.94 3.45
CA TYR A 50 3.55 -9.79 3.44
C TYR A 50 2.78 -8.48 3.27
N GLU A 51 1.88 -8.43 2.29
CA GLU A 51 1.03 -7.26 2.05
C GLU A 51 0.19 -6.91 3.28
N ALA A 52 -0.45 -7.90 3.91
CA ALA A 52 -1.24 -7.69 5.13
C ALA A 52 -0.39 -7.06 6.25
N LYS A 53 0.82 -7.57 6.49
CA LYS A 53 1.74 -7.00 7.49
C LYS A 53 2.18 -5.58 7.15
N LEU A 54 2.42 -5.32 5.87
CA LEU A 54 2.81 -3.99 5.41
C LEU A 54 1.67 -2.99 5.58
N PHE A 55 0.43 -3.39 5.25
CA PHE A 55 -0.76 -2.59 5.50
C PHE A 55 -0.97 -2.33 7.00
N GLU A 56 -0.87 -3.36 7.85
CA GLU A 56 -0.95 -3.20 9.31
C GLU A 56 0.09 -2.20 9.84
N THR A 57 1.31 -2.25 9.30
CA THR A 57 2.39 -1.31 9.64
C THR A 57 2.03 0.12 9.24
N ALA A 58 1.56 0.31 7.99
CA ALA A 58 1.14 1.61 7.49
C ALA A 58 -0.04 2.18 8.28
N LEU A 59 -1.05 1.35 8.55
CA LEU A 59 -2.23 1.70 9.32
C LEU A 59 -1.88 2.09 10.76
N SER A 60 -1.00 1.32 11.41
CA SER A 60 -0.56 1.62 12.78
C SER A 60 0.15 2.97 12.86
N PHE A 61 1.01 3.29 11.89
CA PHE A 61 1.66 4.60 11.80
C PHE A 61 0.62 5.71 11.63
N THR A 62 -0.29 5.56 10.66
CA THR A 62 -1.30 6.59 10.36
C THR A 62 -2.24 6.82 11.54
N LEU A 63 -2.76 5.77 12.18
CA LEU A 63 -3.67 5.87 13.32
C LEU A 63 -3.05 6.55 14.54
N TYR A 64 -1.73 6.47 14.73
CA TYR A 64 -1.05 7.23 15.78
C TYR A 64 -1.26 8.75 15.61
N PHE A 65 -1.32 9.25 14.37
CA PHE A 65 -1.55 10.66 14.07
C PHE A 65 -3.03 11.03 13.94
N GLU A 66 -3.88 10.12 13.44
CA GLU A 66 -5.33 10.34 13.34
C GLU A 66 -6.05 10.24 14.70
N GLY A 67 -5.39 9.63 15.70
CA GLY A 67 -6.01 9.19 16.95
C GLY A 67 -5.30 9.62 18.24
N GLY A 68 -4.43 10.64 18.20
CA GLY A 68 -4.03 11.31 19.45
C GLY A 68 -5.29 11.70 20.23
N PHE A 69 -5.39 11.36 21.52
CA PHE A 69 -6.57 11.62 22.35
C PHE A 69 -6.81 13.15 22.42
N SER A 70 -7.62 13.67 21.50
CA SER A 70 -7.95 15.09 21.40
C SER A 70 -9.46 15.21 21.43
N ASN A 71 -9.97 15.57 22.61
CA ASN A 71 -11.36 15.96 22.82
C ASN A 71 -11.36 17.49 22.94
N HIS A 72 -11.18 18.21 21.83
CA HIS A 72 -11.17 19.68 21.84
C HIS A 72 -12.50 20.24 21.31
N PRO A 73 -13.29 20.99 22.10
CA PRO A 73 -14.61 21.50 21.72
C PRO A 73 -14.63 22.56 20.60
N ALA A 74 -13.48 22.87 20.00
CA ALA A 74 -13.30 24.00 19.07
C ALA A 74 -12.99 23.54 17.63
N ASP A 75 -13.03 22.23 17.36
CA ASP A 75 -12.77 21.71 16.02
C ASP A 75 -13.86 22.15 15.05
N LYS A 76 -13.47 23.03 14.11
CA LYS A 76 -14.33 23.54 13.02
C LYS A 76 -14.35 22.60 11.81
N GLY A 77 -13.60 21.50 11.85
CA GLY A 77 -13.76 20.38 10.93
C GLY A 77 -15.09 19.70 11.20
N GLY A 78 -15.83 19.31 10.17
CA GLY A 78 -17.08 18.55 10.38
C GLY A 78 -16.86 17.31 11.26
N ARG A 79 -17.96 16.71 11.76
CA ARG A 79 -17.90 15.53 12.65
C ARG A 79 -16.95 14.46 12.09
N THR A 80 -15.86 14.19 12.80
CA THR A 80 -14.79 13.27 12.40
C THR A 80 -14.56 12.24 13.51
N TYR A 81 -14.31 10.99 13.16
CA TYR A 81 -13.97 9.91 14.11
C TYR A 81 -12.84 9.07 13.55
N LYS A 82 -11.73 8.95 14.30
CA LYS A 82 -10.50 8.27 13.87
C LYS A 82 -10.05 8.70 12.47
N GLY A 83 -9.98 10.01 12.22
CA GLY A 83 -9.59 10.57 10.92
C GLY A 83 -10.65 10.51 9.80
N ILE A 84 -11.79 9.83 10.01
CA ILE A 84 -12.83 9.70 8.98
C ILE A 84 -13.93 10.74 9.18
N LEU A 85 -14.25 11.50 8.12
CA LEU A 85 -15.28 12.52 8.14
C LEU A 85 -16.68 11.91 7.97
N GLN A 86 -17.70 12.52 8.59
CA GLN A 86 -19.11 12.09 8.45
C GLN A 86 -19.58 11.98 7.00
N THR A 87 -19.18 12.90 6.11
CA THR A 87 -19.55 12.87 4.69
C THR A 87 -18.90 11.69 3.96
N GLU A 88 -17.69 11.32 4.36
CA GLU A 88 -16.99 10.15 3.85
C GLU A 88 -17.68 8.86 4.29
N TYR A 89 -17.99 8.73 5.59
CA TYR A 89 -18.72 7.58 6.12
C TYR A 89 -20.11 7.44 5.50
N ASN A 90 -20.84 8.55 5.34
CA ASN A 90 -22.12 8.57 4.62
C ASN A 90 -21.98 8.05 3.18
N SER A 91 -20.92 8.47 2.48
CA SER A 91 -20.66 8.03 1.12
C SER A 91 -20.29 6.55 1.06
N TYR A 92 -19.47 6.08 2.00
CA TYR A 92 -19.12 4.67 2.18
C TYR A 92 -20.36 3.78 2.37
N ARG A 93 -21.28 4.19 3.25
CA ARG A 93 -22.51 3.44 3.53
C ARG A 93 -23.50 3.49 2.37
N ARG A 94 -23.67 4.66 1.74
CA ARG A 94 -24.53 4.82 0.56
C ARG A 94 -24.10 3.91 -0.60
N ARG A 95 -22.79 3.80 -0.87
CA ARG A 95 -22.25 2.88 -1.90
C ARG A 95 -22.57 1.40 -1.62
N ARG A 96 -22.85 1.04 -0.36
CA ARG A 96 -23.22 -0.30 0.08
C ARG A 96 -24.74 -0.49 0.25
N GLY A 97 -25.55 0.51 -0.12
CA GLY A 97 -27.01 0.47 0.07
C GLY A 97 -27.44 0.50 1.54
N LEU A 98 -26.55 0.89 2.45
CA LEU A 98 -26.84 1.05 3.88
C LEU A 98 -27.39 2.46 4.15
N PRO A 99 -28.22 2.65 5.20
CA PRO A 99 -28.64 3.99 5.61
C PRO A 99 -27.44 4.86 5.99
N THR A 100 -27.60 6.13 6.37
CA THR A 100 -26.52 6.89 7.04
C THR A 100 -26.57 6.67 8.55
N LEU A 101 -25.42 6.65 9.23
CA LEU A 101 -25.30 6.66 10.69
C LEU A 101 -24.34 7.77 11.09
N ASP A 102 -24.36 8.16 12.36
CA ASP A 102 -23.34 9.06 12.88
C ASP A 102 -21.97 8.40 12.80
N VAL A 103 -20.93 9.16 12.46
CA VAL A 103 -19.56 8.65 12.27
C VAL A 103 -18.99 8.01 13.55
N THR A 104 -19.49 8.40 14.73
CA THR A 104 -19.12 7.79 16.02
C THR A 104 -19.71 6.38 16.22
N GLN A 105 -20.68 5.98 15.39
CA GLN A 105 -21.30 4.66 15.43
C GLN A 105 -20.66 3.68 14.43
N MET A 106 -19.59 4.11 13.75
CA MET A 106 -18.84 3.27 12.83
C MET A 106 -18.25 2.06 13.56
N SER A 107 -18.48 0.87 13.01
CA SER A 107 -17.85 -0.34 13.54
C SER A 107 -16.36 -0.40 13.15
N ASP A 108 -15.55 -1.11 13.92
CA ASP A 108 -14.13 -1.33 13.57
C ASP A 108 -13.97 -2.06 12.23
N ALA A 109 -14.94 -2.90 11.84
CA ALA A 109 -14.97 -3.55 10.53
C ALA A 109 -15.16 -2.53 9.40
N GLU A 110 -16.13 -1.62 9.52
CA GLU A 110 -16.33 -0.55 8.54
C GLU A 110 -15.13 0.40 8.46
N LEU A 111 -14.55 0.73 9.61
CA LEU A 111 -13.32 1.53 9.69
C LEU A 111 -12.18 0.86 8.92
N MET A 112 -11.96 -0.44 9.16
CA MET A 112 -10.94 -1.22 8.47
C MET A 112 -11.20 -1.28 6.96
N GLU A 113 -12.45 -1.46 6.53
CA GLU A 113 -12.80 -1.42 5.11
C GLU A 113 -12.52 -0.06 4.46
N ILE A 114 -12.76 1.04 5.18
CA ILE A 114 -12.44 2.39 4.70
C ILE A 114 -10.92 2.55 4.54
N TYR A 115 -10.13 2.17 5.53
CA TYR A 115 -8.67 2.23 5.41
C TYR A 115 -8.11 1.28 4.35
N GLN A 116 -8.64 0.07 4.22
CA GLN A 116 -8.30 -0.83 3.12
C GLN A 116 -8.59 -0.18 1.77
N SER A 117 -9.69 0.58 1.66
CA SER A 117 -9.99 1.32 0.44
C SER A 117 -8.96 2.41 0.14
N TYR A 118 -8.38 3.06 1.16
CA TYR A 118 -7.26 3.98 0.95
C TYR A 118 -6.03 3.25 0.41
N TRP A 119 -5.67 2.13 1.03
CA TRP A 119 -4.54 1.27 0.61
C TRP A 119 -4.66 0.79 -0.84
N ASP A 120 -5.84 0.30 -1.22
CA ASP A 120 -6.09 -0.26 -2.55
C ASP A 120 -6.12 0.83 -3.63
N ASN A 121 -6.71 2.00 -3.30
CA ASN A 121 -6.85 3.10 -4.25
C ASN A 121 -5.56 3.92 -4.39
N SER A 122 -4.70 3.97 -3.37
CA SER A 122 -3.37 4.58 -3.44
C SER A 122 -2.33 3.68 -4.13
N LYS A 123 -2.67 2.42 -4.41
CA LYS A 123 -1.75 1.41 -4.97
C LYS A 123 -0.54 1.14 -4.07
N SER A 124 -0.67 1.37 -2.77
CA SER A 124 0.45 1.23 -1.83
C SER A 124 1.05 -0.17 -1.83
N ALA A 125 0.25 -1.22 -2.03
CA ALA A 125 0.72 -2.61 -2.11
C ALA A 125 1.79 -2.86 -3.19
N THR A 126 1.83 -2.05 -4.25
CA THR A 126 2.79 -2.23 -5.36
C THR A 126 4.10 -1.47 -5.13
N MET A 127 4.23 -0.77 -4.00
CA MET A 127 5.36 0.12 -3.73
C MET A 127 6.39 -0.52 -2.80
N HIS A 128 7.62 -0.02 -2.86
CA HIS A 128 8.67 -0.32 -1.91
C HIS A 128 8.16 -0.07 -0.48
N PRO A 129 8.51 -0.87 0.53
CA PRO A 129 7.87 -0.81 1.85
C PRO A 129 7.89 0.57 2.50
N ALA A 130 9.02 1.28 2.37
CA ALA A 130 9.14 2.67 2.82
C ALA A 130 8.13 3.59 2.10
N LEU A 131 8.04 3.48 0.77
CA LEU A 131 7.16 4.29 -0.05
C LEU A 131 5.69 3.91 0.15
N ALA A 132 5.38 2.63 0.37
CA ALA A 132 4.02 2.15 0.61
C ALA A 132 3.40 2.79 1.86
N VAL A 133 4.18 2.87 2.96
CA VAL A 133 3.75 3.52 4.21
C VAL A 133 3.56 5.03 4.00
N VAL A 134 4.51 5.70 3.35
CA VAL A 134 4.41 7.14 3.05
C VAL A 134 3.21 7.43 2.15
N MET A 135 3.02 6.64 1.09
CA MET A 135 1.92 6.79 0.14
C MET A 135 0.57 6.60 0.83
N PHE A 136 0.44 5.56 1.65
CA PHE A 136 -0.79 5.29 2.40
C PHE A 136 -1.11 6.43 3.38
N ASP A 137 -0.14 6.86 4.19
CA ASP A 137 -0.34 7.97 5.12
C ASP A 137 -0.71 9.27 4.40
N THR A 138 -0.08 9.53 3.25
CA THR A 138 -0.38 10.70 2.42
C THR A 138 -1.79 10.61 1.84
N ALA A 139 -2.20 9.42 1.38
CA ALA A 139 -3.54 9.17 0.86
C ALA A 139 -4.62 9.43 1.90
N VAL A 140 -4.42 9.00 3.15
CA VAL A 140 -5.35 9.29 4.26
C VAL A 140 -5.36 10.78 4.59
N ASN A 141 -4.19 11.40 4.74
CA ASN A 141 -4.10 12.79 5.20
C ASN A 141 -4.53 13.83 4.15
N PHE A 142 -4.24 13.59 2.87
CA PHE A 142 -4.47 14.55 1.78
C PHE A 142 -5.52 14.08 0.76
N GLY A 143 -6.00 12.84 0.84
CA GLY A 143 -6.85 12.20 -0.17
C GLY A 143 -6.05 11.54 -1.30
N ILE A 144 -6.69 10.58 -1.98
CA ILE A 144 -6.05 9.75 -3.04
C ILE A 144 -5.39 10.61 -4.12
N ASN A 145 -6.12 11.51 -4.76
CA ASN A 145 -5.58 12.26 -5.91
C ASN A 145 -4.41 13.15 -5.51
N ASN A 146 -4.47 13.80 -4.34
CA ASN A 146 -3.36 14.62 -3.85
C ASN A 146 -2.14 13.75 -3.48
N SER A 147 -2.34 12.55 -2.93
CA SER A 147 -1.23 11.63 -2.71
C SER A 147 -0.52 11.22 -4.01
N VAL A 148 -1.28 11.04 -5.10
CA VAL A 148 -0.71 10.80 -6.43
C VAL A 148 0.05 12.03 -6.93
N THR A 149 -0.45 13.25 -6.68
CA THR A 149 0.28 14.49 -6.99
C THR A 149 1.64 14.55 -6.27
N PHE A 150 1.69 14.21 -4.98
CA PHE A 150 2.95 14.16 -4.23
C PHE A 150 3.91 13.08 -4.77
N LEU A 151 3.38 11.90 -5.13
CA LEU A 151 4.18 10.87 -5.78
C LEU A 151 4.75 11.35 -7.12
N GLN A 152 3.93 12.02 -7.94
CA GLN A 152 4.36 12.59 -9.22
C GLN A 152 5.44 13.64 -9.02
N GLN A 153 5.31 14.53 -8.04
CA GLN A 153 6.38 15.48 -7.68
C GLN A 153 7.68 14.76 -7.33
N ALA A 154 7.61 13.74 -6.47
CA ALA A 154 8.76 12.97 -6.04
C ALA A 154 9.46 12.21 -7.19
N LEU A 155 8.69 11.82 -8.22
CA LEU A 155 9.18 11.17 -9.44
C LEU A 155 9.57 12.17 -10.55
N GLY A 156 9.46 13.48 -10.32
CA GLY A 156 9.77 14.51 -11.32
C GLY A 156 8.74 14.63 -12.46
N LEU A 157 7.50 14.19 -12.22
CA LEU A 157 6.40 14.21 -13.19
C LEU A 157 5.47 15.42 -13.02
N PRO A 158 4.72 15.77 -14.07
CA PRO A 158 3.59 16.69 -13.95
C PRO A 158 2.51 16.20 -12.98
N GLN A 159 1.99 17.13 -12.19
CA GLN A 159 1.09 16.92 -11.06
C GLN A 159 -0.38 16.80 -11.49
N THR A 160 -0.70 15.73 -12.22
CA THR A 160 -2.06 15.50 -12.71
C THR A 160 -2.99 14.95 -11.63
N GLY A 161 -2.45 14.33 -10.58
CA GLY A 161 -3.20 13.64 -9.54
C GLY A 161 -3.87 12.34 -10.01
N ILE A 162 -3.60 11.91 -11.25
CA ILE A 162 -4.13 10.70 -11.86
C ILE A 162 -3.00 9.67 -11.93
N PHE A 163 -3.24 8.47 -11.41
CA PHE A 163 -2.30 7.36 -11.51
C PHE A 163 -2.40 6.72 -12.90
N ASP A 164 -1.78 7.37 -13.88
CA ASP A 164 -1.78 6.97 -15.28
C ASP A 164 -0.59 6.06 -15.65
N THR A 165 -0.50 5.69 -16.93
CA THR A 165 0.60 4.86 -17.44
C THR A 165 1.97 5.50 -17.21
N LYS A 166 2.10 6.82 -17.38
CA LYS A 166 3.36 7.53 -17.15
C LYS A 166 3.79 7.47 -15.69
N THR A 167 2.85 7.66 -14.77
CA THR A 167 3.08 7.53 -13.33
C THR A 167 3.49 6.11 -12.98
N LYS A 168 2.85 5.10 -13.57
CA LYS A 168 3.18 3.69 -13.37
C LYS A 168 4.60 3.34 -13.86
N GLU A 169 4.98 3.82 -15.04
CA GLU A 169 6.30 3.60 -15.62
C GLU A 169 7.40 4.25 -14.78
N ALA A 170 7.24 5.54 -14.44
CA ALA A 170 8.18 6.24 -13.57
C ALA A 170 8.27 5.61 -12.18
N LEU A 171 7.13 5.13 -11.62
CA LEU A 171 7.16 4.39 -10.37
C LEU A 171 7.97 3.10 -10.52
N ALA A 172 7.84 2.34 -11.61
CA ALA A 172 8.60 1.10 -11.78
C ALA A 172 10.12 1.32 -11.73
N GLU A 173 10.60 2.45 -12.22
CA GLU A 173 12.02 2.86 -12.14
C GLU A 173 12.38 3.48 -10.78
N GLY A 174 11.46 4.25 -10.20
CA GLY A 174 11.64 5.00 -8.95
C GLY A 174 11.08 4.32 -7.70
N ASN A 175 10.79 3.02 -7.72
CA ASN A 175 10.12 2.34 -6.60
C ASN A 175 11.10 2.02 -5.46
N ASN A 176 11.54 3.02 -4.72
CA ASN A 176 12.61 2.87 -3.74
C ASN A 176 12.44 3.79 -2.52
N ARG A 177 13.35 3.63 -1.55
CA ARG A 177 13.40 4.43 -0.33
C ARG A 177 13.63 5.92 -0.57
N ASN A 178 14.42 6.30 -1.57
CA ASN A 178 14.71 7.71 -1.86
C ASN A 178 13.46 8.44 -2.36
N THR A 179 12.64 7.80 -3.19
CA THR A 179 11.34 8.35 -3.60
C THR A 179 10.40 8.55 -2.41
N ALA A 180 10.45 7.67 -1.41
CA ALA A 180 9.70 7.85 -0.16
C ALA A 180 10.14 9.11 0.59
N LEU A 181 11.46 9.31 0.75
CA LEU A 181 12.02 10.51 1.37
C LEU A 181 11.69 11.78 0.59
N GLN A 182 11.79 11.74 -0.74
CA GLN A 182 11.43 12.88 -1.59
C GLN A 182 9.95 13.22 -1.43
N MET A 183 9.06 12.23 -1.43
CA MET A 183 7.63 12.46 -1.22
C MET A 183 7.32 13.09 0.15
N ILE A 184 8.06 12.72 1.21
CA ILE A 184 7.97 13.39 2.51
C ILE A 184 8.45 14.85 2.42
N ASN A 185 9.56 15.09 1.73
CA ASN A 185 10.07 16.45 1.50
C ASN A 185 9.04 17.34 0.79
N GLU A 186 8.35 16.82 -0.23
CA GLU A 186 7.28 17.56 -0.93
C GLU A 186 6.11 17.91 -0.01
N ARG A 187 5.73 17.02 0.91
CA ARG A 187 4.71 17.31 1.95
C ARG A 187 5.15 18.45 2.88
N ILE A 188 6.41 18.45 3.29
CA ILE A 188 6.99 19.50 4.14
C ILE A 188 6.93 20.84 3.39
N ILE A 189 7.42 20.89 2.15
CA ILE A 189 7.38 22.10 1.29
C ILE A 189 5.94 22.61 1.14
N TYR A 190 5.00 21.73 0.85
CA TYR A 190 3.58 22.08 0.73
C TYR A 190 3.05 22.78 1.99
N ARG A 191 3.41 22.28 3.17
CA ARG A 191 2.95 22.86 4.45
C ARG A 191 3.54 24.23 4.71
N TYR A 192 4.83 24.44 4.42
CA TYR A 192 5.44 25.77 4.49
C TYR A 192 4.74 26.74 3.55
N LYS A 193 4.49 26.33 2.30
CA LYS A 193 3.76 27.14 1.32
C LYS A 193 2.35 27.49 1.82
N ARG A 194 1.62 26.52 2.37
CA ARG A 194 0.25 26.73 2.88
C ARG A 194 0.20 27.79 3.99
N VAL A 195 1.18 27.81 4.89
CA VAL A 195 1.28 28.82 5.97
C VAL A 195 1.70 30.19 5.43
N GLN A 196 2.55 30.24 4.41
CA GLN A 196 2.89 31.49 3.74
C GLN A 196 1.68 32.10 3.03
N GLU A 197 0.84 31.27 2.40
CA GLU A 197 -0.39 31.70 1.73
C GLU A 197 -1.49 32.11 2.73
N ASP A 198 -1.51 31.50 3.91
CA ASP A 198 -2.52 31.75 4.94
C ASP A 198 -1.91 31.55 6.33
N ALA A 199 -1.54 32.65 6.96
CA ALA A 199 -0.89 32.64 8.27
C ALA A 199 -1.77 32.02 9.38
N THR A 200 -3.10 31.94 9.20
CA THR A 200 -3.99 31.31 10.19
C THR A 200 -3.71 29.81 10.35
N GLN A 201 -3.11 29.18 9.32
CA GLN A 201 -2.76 27.76 9.33
C GLN A 201 -1.58 27.44 10.27
N MET A 202 -0.85 28.45 10.75
CA MET A 202 0.25 28.28 11.69
C MET A 202 -0.16 27.49 12.95
N ALA A 203 -1.43 27.57 13.34
CA ALA A 203 -2.00 26.82 14.47
C ALA A 203 -1.84 25.29 14.32
N PHE A 204 -1.86 24.76 13.09
CA PHE A 204 -1.73 23.32 12.81
C PHE A 204 -0.33 22.91 12.38
N PHE A 205 0.48 23.88 11.95
CA PHE A 205 1.74 23.67 11.26
C PHE A 205 2.74 22.78 12.01
N HIS A 206 2.86 22.97 13.33
CA HIS A 206 3.76 22.16 14.15
C HIS A 206 3.33 20.69 14.21
N GLY A 207 2.03 20.43 14.41
CA GLY A 207 1.48 19.08 14.46
C GLY A 207 1.59 18.37 13.11
N TRP A 208 1.38 19.12 12.03
CA TRP A 208 1.69 18.65 10.69
C TRP A 208 3.17 18.25 10.61
N LEU A 209 4.12 19.17 10.75
CA LEU A 209 5.55 18.86 10.56
C LEU A 209 6.03 17.69 11.43
N ALA A 210 5.52 17.55 12.65
CA ALA A 210 5.81 16.41 13.51
C ALA A 210 5.47 15.06 12.85
N ARG A 211 4.34 14.97 12.13
CA ARG A 211 3.95 13.78 11.34
C ARG A 211 4.94 13.49 10.21
N ASP A 212 5.37 14.50 9.46
CA ASP A 212 6.30 14.30 8.33
C ASP A 212 7.70 13.93 8.81
N TYR A 213 8.22 14.57 9.85
CA TYR A 213 9.51 14.18 10.44
C TYR A 213 9.46 12.81 11.09
N SER A 214 8.31 12.39 11.63
CA SER A 214 8.13 11.02 12.11
C SER A 214 8.11 10.00 10.97
N LEU A 215 7.49 10.32 9.83
CA LEU A 215 7.60 9.50 8.61
C LEU A 215 9.05 9.41 8.15
N TRP A 216 9.76 10.54 8.12
CA TRP A 216 11.18 10.58 7.76
C TRP A 216 11.99 9.65 8.66
N GLY A 217 11.82 9.78 9.98
CA GLY A 217 12.50 8.92 10.95
C GLY A 217 12.11 7.44 10.84
N TYR A 218 10.88 7.12 10.44
CA TYR A 218 10.44 5.76 10.15
C TYR A 218 11.18 5.20 8.92
N VAL A 219 11.16 5.94 7.80
CA VAL A 219 11.85 5.54 6.57
C VAL A 219 13.34 5.39 6.80
N GLU A 220 13.94 6.29 7.60
CA GLU A 220 15.37 6.25 7.88
C GLU A 220 15.81 4.96 8.58
N LYS A 221 14.97 4.44 9.47
CA LYS A 221 15.23 3.23 10.27
C LYS A 221 14.98 1.93 9.51
N LEU A 222 14.28 1.95 8.38
CA LEU A 222 14.14 0.77 7.54
C LEU A 222 15.51 0.43 6.96
N LYS A 223 16.00 -0.76 7.30
CA LYS A 223 17.22 -1.29 6.71
C LYS A 223 16.97 -1.63 5.25
N ASP A 224 17.92 -1.29 4.40
CA ASP A 224 17.99 -1.85 3.05
C ASP A 224 18.23 -3.35 3.23
N ASN A 225 17.21 -4.17 2.98
CA ASN A 225 17.33 -5.62 2.96
C ASN A 225 17.77 -6.09 1.58
#